data_AF-A0AA36GV93-F1
#
_entry.id   AF-A0AA36GV93-F1
#
_cell.length_a   1.000
_cell.length_b   1.000
_cell.length_c   1.000
_cell.angle_alpha   90.00
_cell.angle_beta   90.00
_cell.angle_gamma   90.00
#
_symmetry.space_group_name_H-M   'P 1'
#
loop_
_entity.id
_entity.type
_entity.pdbx_description
1 polymer ?
#
loop_
_entity_poly.entity_id
_entity_poly.type
_entity_poly.pdbx_seq_one_letter_code
_entity_poly.pdbx_strand_id
1 'polypeptide(L)'
;MKSVAVLRSLSRLAGQAVKLSAIGQVPVRAISTSHKVLNVAPELTQALTREIQAEQQLSQENLGGSAAPSFHGFNLTTKDAEVRLTKQHGKENILVVFNVNHSVDMDEGFEDESQPEAAPVPVALPPFTVEITKGDERLCFHLDLVESVDVQGEYDFRVEEFYVAPAAKEGDEDVPAEVYASSGKYIDPDLHDLLFVRYLEERGFDAQFCKILVAYATHYEHSQTEEKNISYQQLAFNCLA
;
A
#
# COMPACT_ATOMS: atom_id res chain seq x y z
N MET A 1 -11.47 -60.91 -25.82
CA MET A 1 -12.76 -61.62 -25.77
C MET A 1 -13.27 -61.60 -24.33
N LYS A 2 -14.52 -61.16 -24.15
CA LYS A 2 -15.45 -61.37 -23.02
C LYS A 2 -15.28 -60.53 -21.74
N SER A 3 -16.12 -59.51 -21.71
CA SER A 3 -16.78 -58.89 -20.55
C SER A 3 -17.39 -59.91 -19.59
N VAL A 4 -17.56 -59.55 -18.31
CA VAL A 4 -18.80 -59.76 -17.53
C VAL A 4 -18.94 -58.64 -16.49
N ALA A 5 -20.08 -57.94 -16.54
CA ALA A 5 -20.59 -57.05 -15.51
C ALA A 5 -21.43 -57.83 -14.50
N VAL A 6 -21.52 -57.36 -13.25
CA VAL A 6 -22.64 -57.69 -12.35
C VAL A 6 -23.14 -56.40 -11.70
N LEU A 7 -24.43 -56.16 -11.93
CA LEU A 7 -25.28 -55.08 -11.40
C LEU A 7 -26.00 -55.54 -10.13
N ARG A 8 -26.60 -54.52 -9.46
CA ARG A 8 -27.73 -54.51 -8.49
C ARG A 8 -27.27 -54.47 -7.02
N SER A 9 -27.77 -53.57 -6.17
CA SER A 9 -29.18 -53.18 -6.01
C SER A 9 -29.35 -51.79 -5.36
N LEU A 10 -30.48 -51.15 -5.68
CA LEU A 10 -31.00 -49.92 -5.07
C LEU A 10 -31.78 -50.25 -3.79
N SER A 11 -31.61 -49.43 -2.75
CA SER A 11 -32.52 -49.34 -1.60
C SER A 11 -32.89 -47.87 -1.37
N ARG A 12 -34.16 -47.54 -1.62
CA ARG A 12 -34.79 -46.26 -1.29
C ARG A 12 -35.08 -46.21 0.21
N LEU A 13 -34.75 -45.11 0.87
CA LEU A 13 -35.50 -44.63 2.03
C LEU A 13 -35.61 -43.10 1.95
N ALA A 14 -36.85 -42.63 1.98
CA ALA A 14 -37.24 -41.24 2.02
C ALA A 14 -37.21 -40.73 3.47
N GLY A 15 -36.86 -39.46 3.68
CA GLY A 15 -36.95 -38.84 5.00
C GLY A 15 -36.46 -37.39 5.02
N GLN A 16 -37.41 -36.47 4.89
CA GLN A 16 -37.45 -35.09 5.37
C GLN A 16 -36.56 -34.02 4.72
N ALA A 17 -37.27 -33.08 4.11
CA ALA A 17 -36.79 -31.81 3.60
C ALA A 17 -36.44 -30.85 4.73
N VAL A 18 -35.24 -30.26 4.66
CA VAL A 18 -34.86 -29.06 5.40
C VAL A 18 -34.85 -27.91 4.39
N LYS A 19 -35.70 -26.91 4.63
CA LYS A 19 -35.70 -25.64 3.88
C LYS A 19 -34.44 -24.87 4.27
N LEU A 20 -33.50 -24.73 3.33
CA LEU A 20 -32.41 -23.76 3.43
C LEU A 20 -32.82 -22.50 2.68
N SER A 21 -33.04 -21.45 3.47
CA SER A 21 -33.36 -20.10 3.06
C SER A 21 -32.08 -19.36 2.64
N ALA A 22 -32.20 -18.57 1.57
CA ALA A 22 -31.40 -17.39 1.25
C ALA A 22 -29.87 -17.54 1.18
N ILE A 23 -29.36 -18.04 0.04
CA ILE A 23 -28.05 -17.63 -0.47
C ILE A 23 -28.25 -16.27 -1.14
N GLY A 24 -27.62 -15.23 -0.58
CA GLY A 24 -27.58 -13.90 -1.16
C GLY A 24 -27.02 -13.97 -2.58
N GLN A 25 -27.84 -13.57 -3.55
CA GLN A 25 -27.41 -13.45 -4.92
C GLN A 25 -26.38 -12.33 -5.01
N VAL A 26 -25.11 -12.67 -5.24
CA VAL A 26 -24.15 -11.73 -5.82
C VAL A 26 -24.74 -11.31 -7.17
N PRO A 27 -24.98 -10.02 -7.42
CA PRO A 27 -25.54 -9.58 -8.69
C PRO A 27 -24.52 -9.84 -9.81
N VAL A 28 -24.68 -10.96 -10.52
CA VAL A 28 -23.99 -11.21 -11.78
C VAL A 28 -24.52 -10.17 -12.79
N ARG A 29 -23.64 -9.35 -13.36
CA ARG A 29 -24.01 -8.35 -14.37
C ARG A 29 -24.80 -9.05 -15.49
N ALA A 30 -26.07 -8.68 -15.66
CA ALA A 30 -26.84 -9.06 -16.82
C ALA A 30 -26.20 -8.42 -18.07
N ILE A 31 -25.90 -9.25 -19.07
CA ILE A 31 -25.42 -8.78 -20.37
C ILE A 31 -26.56 -7.98 -21.01
N SER A 32 -26.42 -6.66 -21.04
CA SER A 32 -27.41 -5.76 -21.65
C SER A 32 -27.45 -5.98 -23.15
N THR A 33 -28.61 -6.39 -23.67
CA THR A 33 -28.90 -6.48 -25.11
C THR A 33 -29.42 -5.16 -25.70
N SER A 34 -29.31 -4.05 -24.96
CA SER A 34 -29.75 -2.75 -25.43
C SER A 34 -28.65 -2.08 -26.26
N HIS A 35 -28.90 -1.93 -27.56
CA HIS A 35 -28.14 -1.04 -28.44
C HIS A 35 -28.50 0.42 -28.13
N LYS A 36 -28.17 0.91 -26.93
CA LYS A 36 -28.04 2.34 -26.70
C LYS A 36 -26.60 2.71 -27.02
N VAL A 37 -26.41 3.74 -27.85
CA VAL A 37 -25.11 4.40 -27.99
C VAL A 37 -24.85 5.06 -26.64
N LEU A 38 -24.12 4.37 -25.76
CA LEU A 38 -23.73 4.88 -24.45
C LEU A 38 -22.59 5.88 -24.68
N ASN A 39 -22.94 7.15 -24.84
CA ASN A 39 -21.94 8.22 -24.82
C ASN A 39 -21.68 8.60 -23.35
N VAL A 40 -20.81 7.83 -22.68
CA VAL A 40 -20.41 8.02 -21.27
C VAL A 40 -19.36 9.13 -21.12
N ALA A 41 -18.71 9.52 -22.21
CA ALA A 41 -17.62 10.50 -22.21
C ALA A 41 -17.94 11.84 -21.49
N PRO A 42 -19.09 12.50 -21.70
CA PRO A 42 -19.40 13.75 -21.00
C PRO A 42 -19.60 13.55 -19.50
N GLU A 43 -20.29 12.49 -19.10
CA GLU A 43 -20.51 12.16 -17.68
C GLU A 43 -19.19 11.81 -16.99
N LEU A 44 -18.33 11.04 -17.66
CA LEU A 44 -16.99 10.70 -17.17
C LEU A 44 -16.10 11.95 -17.04
N THR A 45 -16.13 12.85 -18.02
CA THR A 45 -15.36 14.11 -17.97
C THR A 45 -15.80 14.97 -16.79
N GLN A 46 -17.11 15.08 -16.56
CA GLN A 46 -17.65 15.84 -15.44
C GLN A 46 -17.29 15.17 -14.10
N ALA A 47 -17.27 13.84 -14.04
CA ALA A 47 -16.81 13.11 -12.85
C ALA A 47 -15.32 13.37 -12.58
N LEU A 48 -14.45 13.20 -13.57
CA LEU A 48 -13.00 13.45 -13.44
C LEU A 48 -12.69 14.91 -13.06
N THR A 49 -13.42 15.87 -13.63
CA THR A 49 -13.24 17.30 -13.29
C THR A 49 -13.57 17.56 -11.83
N ARG A 50 -14.65 16.94 -11.32
CA ARG A 50 -15.00 17.05 -9.89
C ARG A 50 -13.96 16.39 -9.00
N GLU A 51 -13.43 15.24 -9.41
CA GLU A 51 -12.39 14.55 -8.67
C GLU A 51 -11.12 15.40 -8.57
N ILE A 52 -10.62 15.92 -9.69
CA ILE A 52 -9.43 16.80 -9.72
C ILE A 52 -9.62 18.02 -8.81
N GLN A 53 -10.82 18.63 -8.83
CA GLN A 53 -11.11 19.76 -7.95
C GLN A 53 -11.13 19.38 -6.47
N ALA A 54 -11.65 18.19 -6.13
CA ALA A 54 -11.64 17.69 -4.77
C ALA A 54 -10.21 17.43 -4.28
N GLU A 55 -9.37 16.79 -5.09
CA GLU A 55 -7.95 16.55 -4.76
C GLU A 55 -7.18 17.86 -4.53
N GLN A 56 -7.40 18.86 -5.40
CA GLN A 56 -6.77 20.18 -5.26
C GLN A 56 -7.20 20.91 -3.98
N GLN A 57 -8.47 20.76 -3.58
CA GLN A 57 -8.98 21.36 -2.34
C GLN A 57 -8.39 20.65 -1.12
N LEU A 58 -8.36 19.31 -1.11
CA LEU A 58 -7.77 18.52 -0.02
C LEU A 58 -6.30 18.86 0.19
N SER A 59 -5.52 18.98 -0.89
CA SER A 59 -4.11 19.37 -0.82
C SER A 59 -3.90 20.76 -0.21
N GLN A 60 -4.74 21.73 -0.57
CA GLN A 60 -4.65 23.10 -0.07
C GLN A 60 -5.10 23.26 1.38
N GLU A 61 -6.19 22.61 1.76
CA GLU A 61 -6.84 22.82 3.06
C GLU A 61 -6.27 21.91 4.16
N ASN A 62 -5.92 20.67 3.83
CA ASN A 62 -5.59 19.65 4.83
C ASN A 62 -4.10 19.25 4.88
N LEU A 63 -3.36 19.41 3.78
CA LEU A 63 -1.98 18.90 3.68
C LEU A 63 -0.92 20.01 3.77
N GLY A 64 -1.30 21.22 4.21
CA GLY A 64 -0.37 22.34 4.39
C GLY A 64 0.07 23.02 3.09
N GLY A 65 -0.62 22.74 1.97
CA GLY A 65 -0.37 23.31 0.66
C GLY A 65 0.40 22.38 -0.29
N SER A 66 0.94 22.95 -1.37
CA SER A 66 1.50 22.18 -2.50
C SER A 66 2.84 21.46 -2.19
N ALA A 67 3.50 21.73 -1.06
CA ALA A 67 4.83 21.22 -0.79
C ALA A 67 4.79 20.10 0.27
N ALA A 68 5.16 18.90 -0.14
CA ALA A 68 5.33 17.77 0.77
C ALA A 68 6.44 18.04 1.81
N PRO A 69 6.36 17.44 3.01
CA PRO A 69 7.43 17.47 4.02
C PRO A 69 8.77 17.00 3.46
N SER A 70 9.88 17.57 3.93
CA SER A 70 11.23 17.15 3.53
C SER A 70 11.88 16.24 4.57
N PHE A 71 12.59 15.20 4.12
CA PHE A 71 13.40 14.33 4.99
C PHE A 71 14.77 14.95 5.25
N HIS A 72 15.03 15.37 6.49
CA HIS A 72 16.29 16.02 6.83
C HIS A 72 17.49 15.07 6.65
N GLY A 73 18.48 15.51 5.86
CA GLY A 73 19.70 14.75 5.60
C GLY A 73 19.55 13.62 4.57
N PHE A 74 18.36 13.45 3.97
CA PHE A 74 18.14 12.54 2.86
C PHE A 74 18.03 13.30 1.54
N ASN A 75 18.55 12.70 0.47
CA ASN A 75 18.26 13.08 -0.90
C ASN A 75 17.06 12.25 -1.38
N LEU A 76 16.03 12.92 -1.88
CA LEU A 76 14.79 12.32 -2.32
C LEU A 76 14.74 12.27 -3.85
N THR A 77 14.40 11.10 -4.37
CA THR A 77 14.11 10.88 -5.79
C THR A 77 12.83 10.08 -5.95
N THR A 78 12.03 10.39 -6.96
CA THR A 78 10.78 9.70 -7.24
C THR A 78 10.78 9.10 -8.64
N LYS A 79 10.04 7.99 -8.81
CA LYS A 79 9.78 7.34 -10.09
C LYS A 79 8.37 6.76 -10.05
N ASP A 80 7.43 7.45 -10.68
CA ASP A 80 6.00 7.13 -10.60
C ASP A 80 5.56 7.00 -9.13
N ALA A 81 4.99 5.86 -8.71
CA ALA A 81 4.55 5.65 -7.34
C ALA A 81 5.70 5.27 -6.37
N GLU A 82 6.92 5.06 -6.85
CA GLU A 82 8.07 4.69 -6.03
C GLU A 82 8.84 5.94 -5.56
N VAL A 83 9.16 5.96 -4.28
CA VAL A 83 9.94 7.04 -3.65
C VAL A 83 11.19 6.42 -3.04
N ARG A 84 12.32 7.09 -3.26
CA ARG A 84 13.64 6.67 -2.79
C ARG A 84 14.29 7.79 -2.00
N LEU A 85 14.76 7.45 -0.80
CA LEU A 85 15.54 8.35 0.06
C LEU A 85 16.95 7.80 0.21
N THR A 86 17.96 8.62 -0.04
CA THR A 86 19.36 8.22 0.10
C THR A 86 20.11 9.14 1.06
N LYS A 87 20.94 8.57 1.92
CA LYS A 87 21.74 9.30 2.89
C LYS A 87 23.05 8.58 3.16
N GLN A 88 24.09 9.33 3.49
CA GLN A 88 25.33 8.77 4.02
C GLN A 88 25.37 8.94 5.55
N HIS A 89 25.71 7.87 6.27
CA HIS A 89 25.91 7.88 7.71
C HIS A 89 27.30 7.30 8.04
N GLY A 90 28.28 8.17 8.28
CA GLY A 90 29.67 7.75 8.48
C GLY A 90 30.25 7.05 7.25
N LYS A 91 30.44 5.73 7.33
CA LYS A 91 30.93 4.88 6.22
C LYS A 91 29.84 4.02 5.59
N GLU A 92 28.59 4.25 5.97
CA GLU A 92 27.45 3.48 5.52
C GLU A 92 26.62 4.31 4.55
N ASN A 93 26.08 3.66 3.52
CA ASN A 93 25.11 4.24 2.61
C ASN A 93 23.74 3.67 2.96
N ILE A 94 22.78 4.57 3.18
CA ILE A 94 21.41 4.24 3.55
C ILE A 94 20.52 4.52 2.35
N LEU A 95 19.72 3.52 1.98
CA LEU A 95 18.67 3.63 0.99
C LEU A 95 17.33 3.28 1.67
N VAL A 96 16.33 4.13 1.50
CA VAL A 96 14.95 3.85 1.88
C VAL A 96 14.11 3.81 0.62
N VAL A 97 13.28 2.79 0.47
CA VAL A 97 12.37 2.66 -0.68
C VAL A 97 10.96 2.37 -0.17
N PHE A 98 9.98 3.12 -0.66
CA PHE A 98 8.57 2.86 -0.42
C PHE A 98 7.73 3.18 -1.66
N ASN A 99 6.52 2.62 -1.70
CA ASN A 99 5.61 2.77 -2.83
C ASN A 99 4.22 3.14 -2.34
N VAL A 100 3.63 4.19 -2.92
CA VAL A 100 2.30 4.69 -2.50
C VAL A 100 1.12 3.93 -3.12
N ASN A 101 1.37 2.92 -3.95
CA ASN A 101 0.29 2.08 -4.47
C ASN A 101 -0.36 1.29 -3.34
N HIS A 102 -1.68 1.35 -3.25
CA HIS A 102 -2.48 0.61 -2.26
C HIS A 102 -2.08 0.89 -0.80
N SER A 103 -1.51 2.07 -0.53
CA SER A 103 -1.02 2.42 0.80
C SER A 103 -2.02 3.19 1.66
N VAL A 104 -3.16 3.61 1.10
CA VAL A 104 -4.17 4.37 1.84
C VAL A 104 -4.94 3.43 2.76
N ASP A 105 -4.87 3.68 4.06
CA ASP A 105 -5.71 3.00 5.04
C ASP A 105 -7.04 3.77 5.17
N MET A 106 -8.13 3.07 4.89
CA MET A 106 -9.49 3.59 5.04
C MET A 106 -10.11 2.78 6.17
N ASP A 107 -10.26 3.38 7.35
CA ASP A 107 -10.97 2.74 8.45
C ASP A 107 -12.40 2.36 8.00
N GLU A 108 -12.66 1.06 7.80
CA GLU A 108 -13.97 0.52 7.40
C GLU A 108 -15.05 0.65 8.50
N GLY A 109 -14.74 1.29 9.64
CA GLY A 109 -15.56 1.31 10.85
C GLY A 109 -16.48 2.53 11.06
N PHE A 110 -16.46 3.54 10.18
CA PHE A 110 -17.19 4.80 10.39
C PHE A 110 -18.63 4.84 9.84
N GLU A 111 -19.37 3.74 9.96
CA GLU A 111 -20.84 3.73 9.75
C GLU A 111 -21.61 4.14 11.03
N ASP A 112 -21.19 5.19 11.75
CA ASP A 112 -22.02 5.83 12.78
C ASP A 112 -22.39 7.25 12.35
N GLU A 113 -23.63 7.42 11.87
CA GLU A 113 -24.23 8.66 11.35
C GLU A 113 -24.38 9.80 12.39
N SER A 114 -23.68 9.75 13.54
CA SER A 114 -24.00 10.62 14.69
C SER A 114 -22.99 11.73 15.02
N GLN A 115 -21.94 11.95 14.22
CA GLN A 115 -21.07 13.15 14.39
C GLN A 115 -20.81 13.90 13.07
N PRO A 116 -21.07 15.22 12.99
CA PRO A 116 -20.66 16.08 11.89
C PRO A 116 -19.21 16.57 12.12
N GLU A 117 -18.30 15.67 12.46
CA GLU A 117 -16.87 15.98 12.38
C GLU A 117 -16.42 15.63 10.96
N ALA A 118 -15.61 16.52 10.37
CA ALA A 118 -15.11 16.35 9.01
C ALA A 118 -14.58 14.93 8.82
N ALA A 119 -14.97 14.28 7.71
CA ALA A 119 -14.48 12.94 7.39
C ALA A 119 -12.95 12.91 7.57
N PRO A 120 -12.40 11.95 8.35
CA PRO A 120 -10.96 11.88 8.55
C PRO A 120 -10.27 11.83 7.20
N VAL A 121 -9.22 12.65 7.04
CA VAL A 121 -8.42 12.66 5.81
C VAL A 121 -7.76 11.29 5.71
N PRO A 122 -7.94 10.55 4.60
CA PRO A 122 -7.31 9.25 4.42
C PRO A 122 -5.78 9.36 4.57
N VAL A 123 -5.18 8.41 5.28
CA VAL A 123 -3.74 8.43 5.58
C VAL A 123 -3.05 7.32 4.82
N ALA A 124 -1.91 7.62 4.20
CA ALA A 124 -1.08 6.62 3.53
C ALA A 124 -0.03 6.02 4.48
N LEU A 125 -0.10 4.71 4.69
CA LEU A 125 0.82 3.91 5.49
C LEU A 125 1.55 2.87 4.62
N PRO A 126 2.38 3.29 3.64
CA PRO A 126 3.06 2.34 2.77
C PRO A 126 4.09 1.51 3.56
N PRO A 127 4.21 0.20 3.30
CA PRO A 127 5.39 -0.52 3.75
C PRO A 127 6.64 0.08 3.10
N PHE A 128 7.75 0.02 3.82
CA PHE A 128 9.01 0.60 3.35
C PHE A 128 10.18 -0.34 3.64
N THR A 129 11.21 -0.22 2.82
CA THR A 129 12.45 -0.99 2.95
C THR A 129 13.57 -0.06 3.36
N VAL A 130 14.39 -0.48 4.32
CA VAL A 130 15.63 0.18 4.69
C VAL A 130 16.79 -0.73 4.35
N GLU A 131 17.71 -0.24 3.52
CA GLU A 131 18.97 -0.90 3.23
C GLU A 131 20.14 -0.08 3.78
N ILE A 132 21.01 -0.73 4.54
CA ILE A 132 22.21 -0.15 5.13
C ILE A 132 23.42 -0.89 4.56
N THR A 133 24.09 -0.27 3.60
CA THR A 133 25.25 -0.86 2.91
C THR A 133 26.55 -0.52 3.62
N LYS A 134 27.37 -1.54 3.89
CA LYS A 134 28.69 -1.41 4.52
C LYS A 134 29.70 -2.35 3.85
N GLY A 135 30.63 -1.76 3.09
CA GLY A 135 31.59 -2.55 2.31
C GLY A 135 30.88 -3.30 1.19
N ASP A 136 31.05 -4.62 1.15
CA ASP A 136 30.51 -5.48 0.08
C ASP A 136 29.17 -6.13 0.45
N GLU A 137 28.57 -5.76 1.59
CA GLU A 137 27.31 -6.31 2.10
C GLU A 137 26.35 -5.18 2.48
N ARG A 138 25.05 -5.51 2.54
CA ARG A 138 23.99 -4.63 3.01
C ARG A 138 23.03 -5.37 3.94
N LEU A 139 22.64 -4.71 5.03
CA LEU A 139 21.54 -5.15 5.87
C LEU A 139 20.25 -4.59 5.30
N CYS A 140 19.28 -5.45 5.06
CA CYS A 140 17.97 -5.08 4.53
C CYS A 140 16.89 -5.37 5.57
N PHE A 141 15.98 -4.42 5.73
CA PHE A 141 14.82 -4.49 6.61
C PHE A 141 13.58 -4.15 5.79
N HIS A 142 12.58 -5.03 5.82
CA HIS A 142 11.24 -4.75 5.33
C HIS A 142 10.36 -4.38 6.52
N LEU A 143 9.79 -3.18 6.49
CA LEU A 143 9.09 -2.57 7.62
C LEU A 143 7.65 -2.20 7.23
N ASP A 144 6.74 -2.45 8.15
CA ASP A 144 5.36 -1.94 8.10
C ASP A 144 5.25 -0.69 8.96
N LEU A 145 4.64 0.37 8.44
CA LEU A 145 4.21 1.50 9.26
C LEU A 145 2.99 1.12 10.09
N VAL A 146 3.00 1.53 11.36
CA VAL A 146 1.90 1.29 12.29
C VAL A 146 1.61 2.55 13.08
N GLU A 147 0.38 2.70 13.52
CA GLU A 147 0.04 3.72 14.51
C GLU A 147 0.67 3.35 15.87
N SER A 148 1.18 4.37 16.57
CA SER A 148 1.70 4.19 17.92
C SER A 148 0.57 3.79 18.87
N VAL A 149 0.83 2.75 19.67
CA VAL A 149 -0.11 2.28 20.71
C VAL A 149 -0.18 3.23 21.91
N ASP A 150 0.85 4.05 22.11
CA ASP A 150 1.02 4.89 23.30
C ASP A 150 0.48 6.31 23.08
N VAL A 151 0.57 6.83 21.86
CA VAL A 151 0.23 8.22 21.53
C VAL A 151 -0.57 8.29 20.23
N GLN A 152 -1.80 8.78 20.32
CA GLN A 152 -2.66 8.98 19.16
C GLN A 152 -2.05 10.00 18.18
N GLY A 153 -2.02 9.67 16.89
CA GLY A 153 -1.47 10.51 15.83
C GLY A 153 0.06 10.49 15.73
N GLU A 154 0.72 9.61 16.46
CA GLU A 154 2.13 9.25 16.25
C GLU A 154 2.23 7.90 15.55
N TYR A 155 3.34 7.69 14.85
CA TYR A 155 3.57 6.51 14.05
C TYR A 155 4.89 5.84 14.43
N ASP A 156 4.93 4.53 14.28
CA ASP A 156 6.10 3.70 14.50
C ASP A 156 6.22 2.68 13.36
N PHE A 157 7.21 1.80 13.42
CA PHE A 157 7.39 0.71 12.48
C PHE A 157 7.48 -0.65 13.15
N ARG A 158 7.09 -1.68 12.41
CA ARG A 158 7.31 -3.07 12.76
C ARG A 158 8.16 -3.73 11.67
N VAL A 159 9.22 -4.43 12.07
CA VAL A 159 10.03 -5.22 11.14
C VAL A 159 9.29 -6.52 10.81
N GLU A 160 8.88 -6.70 9.56
CA GLU A 160 8.27 -7.95 9.09
C GLU A 160 9.34 -8.98 8.71
N GLU A 161 10.40 -8.52 8.05
CA GLU A 161 11.47 -9.36 7.54
C GLU A 161 12.81 -8.61 7.54
N PHE A 162 13.91 -9.33 7.78
CA PHE A 162 15.26 -8.79 7.67
C PHE A 162 16.25 -9.85 7.17
N TYR A 163 17.31 -9.39 6.49
CA TYR A 163 18.36 -10.24 5.94
C TYR A 163 19.64 -9.46 5.65
N VAL A 164 20.70 -10.21 5.31
CA VAL A 164 21.96 -9.66 4.80
C VAL A 164 22.11 -10.10 3.35
N ALA A 165 22.32 -9.14 2.46
CA ALA A 165 22.55 -9.37 1.04
C ALA A 165 23.90 -8.79 0.61
N PRO A 166 24.45 -9.21 -0.53
CA PRO A 166 25.56 -8.49 -1.16
C PRO A 166 25.17 -7.03 -1.45
N ALA A 167 26.15 -6.13 -1.36
CA ALA A 167 25.97 -4.74 -1.77
C ALA A 167 25.42 -4.67 -3.20
N ALA A 168 24.44 -3.80 -3.42
CA ALA A 168 23.85 -3.59 -4.73
C ALA A 168 24.94 -3.18 -5.73
N LYS A 169 24.94 -3.79 -6.91
CA LYS A 169 25.77 -3.34 -8.02
C LYS A 169 25.05 -2.18 -8.69
N GLU A 170 25.76 -1.28 -9.37
CA GLU A 170 25.17 -0.06 -9.95
C GLU A 170 23.86 -0.34 -10.72
N GLY A 171 22.72 0.01 -10.11
CA GLY A 171 21.37 -0.15 -10.67
C GLY A 171 20.75 -1.55 -10.55
N ASP A 172 21.43 -2.51 -9.93
CA ASP A 172 20.94 -3.87 -9.67
C ASP A 172 20.79 -4.09 -8.15
N GLU A 173 19.56 -3.91 -7.70
CA GLU A 173 19.13 -4.08 -6.31
C GLU A 173 18.52 -5.47 -6.09
N ASP A 174 18.51 -6.35 -7.08
CA ASP A 174 17.90 -7.67 -6.95
C ASP A 174 18.64 -8.50 -5.90
N VAL A 175 17.85 -9.11 -5.01
CA VAL A 175 18.37 -9.99 -3.96
C VAL A 175 18.30 -11.44 -4.47
N PRO A 176 19.41 -12.19 -4.48
CA PRO A 176 19.40 -13.58 -4.90
C PRO A 176 18.43 -14.42 -4.05
N ALA A 177 17.69 -15.33 -4.68
CA ALA A 177 16.65 -16.13 -4.00
C ALA A 177 17.20 -17.08 -2.93
N GLU A 178 18.50 -17.38 -2.96
CA GLU A 178 19.20 -18.16 -1.95
C GLU A 178 19.55 -17.39 -0.67
N VAL A 179 19.39 -16.06 -0.67
CA VAL A 179 19.63 -15.24 0.54
C VAL A 179 18.60 -15.62 1.60
N TYR A 180 19.10 -16.03 2.76
CA TYR A 180 18.25 -16.37 3.88
C TYR A 180 17.62 -15.10 4.47
N ALA A 181 16.29 -15.06 4.48
CA ALA A 181 15.51 -14.03 5.15
C ALA A 181 14.83 -14.56 6.40
N SER A 182 14.88 -13.76 7.47
CA SER A 182 14.28 -14.08 8.76
C SER A 182 13.09 -13.18 9.03
N SER A 183 12.04 -13.74 9.63
CA SER A 183 10.90 -12.94 10.04
C SER A 183 11.24 -12.13 11.30
N GLY A 184 10.87 -10.86 11.31
CA GLY A 184 11.02 -10.01 12.50
C GLY A 184 10.14 -10.43 13.68
N LYS A 185 9.15 -11.33 13.47
CA LYS A 185 8.24 -11.83 14.52
C LYS A 185 8.91 -12.81 15.49
N TYR A 186 9.97 -13.49 15.06
CA TYR A 186 10.60 -14.57 15.81
C TYR A 186 12.08 -14.29 16.04
N ILE A 187 12.37 -13.15 16.69
CA ILE A 187 13.71 -12.72 17.06
C ILE A 187 13.90 -12.72 18.57
N ASP A 188 15.14 -12.92 19.03
CA ASP A 188 15.49 -12.80 20.44
C ASP A 188 15.19 -11.37 20.97
N PRO A 189 14.62 -11.20 22.18
CA PRO A 189 14.24 -9.89 22.69
C PRO A 189 15.40 -8.90 22.85
N ASP A 190 16.59 -9.36 23.23
CA ASP A 190 17.76 -8.48 23.36
C ASP A 190 18.23 -8.04 21.97
N LEU A 191 18.21 -8.96 20.99
CA LEU A 191 18.54 -8.63 19.61
C LEU A 191 17.51 -7.68 18.98
N HIS A 192 16.23 -7.83 19.31
CA HIS A 192 15.18 -6.90 18.90
C HIS A 192 15.49 -5.46 19.35
N ASP A 193 15.73 -5.24 20.65
CA ASP A 193 16.05 -3.91 21.19
C ASP A 193 17.32 -3.33 20.55
N LEU A 194 18.38 -4.13 20.42
CA LEU A 194 19.63 -3.62 19.86
C LEU A 194 19.55 -3.34 18.35
N LEU A 195 18.95 -4.24 17.56
CA LEU A 195 18.99 -4.18 16.10
C LEU A 195 17.81 -3.41 15.48
N PHE A 196 16.60 -3.62 15.97
CA PHE A 196 15.40 -3.02 15.37
C PHE A 196 15.05 -1.67 15.99
N VAL A 197 15.46 -1.43 17.24
CA VAL A 197 15.24 -0.14 17.89
C VAL A 197 16.51 0.70 17.80
N ARG A 198 17.51 0.42 18.64
CA ARG A 198 18.65 1.33 18.82
C ARG A 198 19.50 1.51 17.55
N TYR A 199 19.80 0.43 16.83
CA TYR A 199 20.63 0.51 15.62
C TYR A 199 19.94 1.28 14.48
N LEU A 200 18.62 1.17 14.33
CA LEU A 200 17.87 1.95 13.34
C LEU A 200 17.69 3.40 13.79
N GLU A 201 17.37 3.65 15.06
CA GLU A 201 17.27 5.00 15.63
C GLU A 201 18.56 5.81 15.50
N GLU A 202 19.74 5.20 15.77
CA GLU A 202 21.05 5.84 15.59
C GLU A 202 21.27 6.36 14.15
N ARG A 203 20.58 5.78 13.16
CA ARG A 203 20.65 6.17 11.73
C ARG A 203 19.60 7.21 11.35
N GLY A 204 18.67 7.49 12.25
CA GLY A 204 17.58 8.46 12.10
C GLY A 204 16.25 7.84 11.69
N PHE A 205 16.02 6.57 12.02
CA PHE A 205 14.72 5.91 11.90
C PHE A 205 14.05 5.89 13.27
N ASP A 206 13.38 6.98 13.60
CA ASP A 206 12.64 7.18 14.85
C ASP A 206 11.17 7.53 14.55
N ALA A 207 10.36 7.72 15.60
CA ALA A 207 8.95 8.12 15.44
C ALA A 207 8.77 9.40 14.61
N GLN A 208 9.73 10.33 14.66
CA GLN A 208 9.67 11.56 13.86
C GLN A 208 9.91 11.28 12.38
N PHE A 209 10.81 10.37 12.05
CA PHE A 209 10.95 9.88 10.68
C PHE A 209 9.66 9.25 10.18
N CYS A 210 9.02 8.37 10.97
CA CYS A 210 7.75 7.73 10.62
C CYS A 210 6.65 8.77 10.35
N LYS A 211 6.52 9.77 11.22
CA LYS A 211 5.56 10.86 11.07
C LYS A 211 5.77 11.66 9.77
N ILE A 212 7.02 11.98 9.45
CA ILE A 212 7.37 12.66 8.19
C ILE A 212 7.07 11.75 7.00
N LEU A 213 7.36 10.45 7.10
CA LEU A 213 7.08 9.49 6.04
C LEU A 213 5.59 9.40 5.75
N VAL A 214 4.75 9.25 6.77
CA VAL A 214 3.29 9.21 6.62
C VAL A 214 2.75 10.49 6.00
N ALA A 215 3.17 11.66 6.51
CA ALA A 215 2.75 12.94 5.97
C ALA A 215 3.20 13.13 4.51
N TYR A 216 4.42 12.71 4.17
CA TYR A 216 4.93 12.76 2.80
C TYR A 216 4.19 11.78 1.89
N ALA A 217 4.00 10.53 2.30
CA ALA A 217 3.33 9.51 1.50
C ALA A 217 1.87 9.90 1.21
N THR A 218 1.18 10.47 2.21
CA THR A 218 -0.19 10.96 2.04
C THR A 218 -0.24 12.11 1.04
N HIS A 219 0.69 13.07 1.15
CA HIS A 219 0.79 14.16 0.18
C HIS A 219 1.11 13.66 -1.24
N TYR A 220 2.05 12.73 -1.35
CA TYR A 220 2.48 12.18 -2.62
C TYR A 220 1.37 11.37 -3.30
N GLU A 221 0.63 10.55 -2.54
CA GLU A 221 -0.50 9.77 -3.08
C GLU A 221 -1.56 10.68 -3.70
N HIS A 222 -2.00 11.73 -2.99
CA HIS A 222 -2.94 12.70 -3.52
C HIS A 222 -2.43 13.39 -4.79
N SER A 223 -1.15 13.78 -4.81
CA SER A 223 -0.52 14.35 -6.02
C SER A 223 -0.53 13.38 -7.19
N GLN A 224 -0.20 12.10 -6.97
CA GLN A 224 -0.22 11.08 -8.02
C GLN A 224 -1.65 10.79 -8.51
N THR A 225 -2.65 10.81 -7.61
CA THR A 225 -4.06 10.62 -7.96
C THR A 225 -4.60 11.79 -8.81
N GLU A 226 -4.23 13.03 -8.49
CA GLU A 226 -4.54 14.20 -9.33
C GLU A 226 -3.94 14.05 -10.74
N GLU A 227 -2.64 13.77 -10.85
CA GLU A 227 -1.96 13.60 -12.14
C GLU A 227 -2.57 12.47 -12.99
N LYS A 228 -2.93 11.37 -12.34
CA LYS A 228 -3.57 10.22 -12.99
C LYS A 228 -4.96 10.58 -13.52
N ASN A 229 -5.75 11.33 -12.77
CA ASN A 229 -7.06 11.80 -13.22
C ASN A 229 -6.95 12.77 -14.41
N ILE A 230 -5.95 13.65 -14.42
CA ILE A 230 -5.64 14.52 -15.58
C ILE A 230 -5.27 13.67 -16.81
N SER A 231 -4.44 12.64 -16.63
CA SER A 231 -4.06 11.71 -17.71
C SER A 231 -5.26 10.94 -18.27
N TYR A 232 -6.16 10.46 -17.41
CA TYR A 232 -7.42 9.83 -17.83
C TYR A 232 -8.31 10.77 -18.63
N GLN A 233 -8.44 12.01 -18.20
CA GLN A 233 -9.20 13.02 -18.93
C GLN A 233 -8.60 13.27 -20.32
N GLN A 234 -7.27 13.39 -20.42
CA GLN A 234 -6.58 13.59 -21.70
C GLN A 234 -6.74 12.40 -22.66
N LEU A 235 -6.62 11.17 -22.15
CA LEU A 235 -6.84 9.95 -22.95
C LEU A 235 -8.29 9.81 -23.41
N ALA A 236 -9.25 10.12 -22.54
CA ALA A 236 -10.67 10.12 -22.90
C ALA A 236 -10.96 11.11 -24.04
N PHE A 237 -10.33 12.29 -24.03
CA PHE A 237 -10.49 13.29 -25.10
C PHE A 237 -9.78 12.92 -26.41
N ASN A 238 -8.55 12.38 -26.35
CA ASN A 238 -7.80 12.01 -27.55
C ASN A 238 -8.40 10.81 -28.31
N CYS A 239 -9.19 9.97 -27.65
CA CYS A 239 -9.95 8.89 -28.31
C CYS A 239 -11.29 9.35 -28.91
N LEU A 240 -11.72 10.60 -28.68
CA LEU A 240 -13.00 11.14 -29.15
C LEU A 240 -12.86 12.11 -30.34
N ALA A 241 -11.64 12.40 -30.79
CA ALA A 241 -11.33 13.18 -32.00
C ALA A 241 -11.02 12.25 -33.19
#